data_AF-A0A3B8W5P8-F1
#
_entry.id   AF-A0A3B8W5P8-F1
#
_cell.length_a   1.000
_cell.length_b   1.000
_cell.length_c   1.000
_cell.angle_alpha   90.00
_cell.angle_beta   90.00
_cell.angle_gamma   90.00
#
_symmetry.space_group_name_H-M   'P 1'
#
loop_
_entity.id
_entity.type
_entity.pdbx_description
1 polymer ?
#
loop_
_entity_poly.entity_id
_entity_poly.type
_entity_poly.pdbx_seq_one_letter_code
_entity_poly.pdbx_strand_id
1 'polypeptide(L)'
;MLLFSLFSSQSQAETILFGVFAVIIIVFLLVDLGVFNKTAHKITTRSALYQSIFWVFISTLFGLFIYLYDDSGKGGLNAAIEYFSAYLTEYALSVDNIFVILLILKYFAVKEEYYHNILFWGILGAVFFRGIFIFVGALLIAKFHWILYGFGVLLIYSGIKGYLEDSDSKIDPEKNLV
;
A
#
# COMPACT_ATOMS: atom_id res chain seq x y z
N MET A 1 -22.60 12.31 -12.24
CA MET A 1 -23.17 11.76 -13.49
C MET A 1 -22.22 10.76 -14.16
N LEU A 2 -20.94 11.06 -14.38
CA LEU A 2 -19.96 10.11 -14.97
C LEU A 2 -19.53 8.95 -14.03
N LEU A 3 -19.45 9.20 -12.72
CA LEU A 3 -19.12 8.14 -11.75
C LEU A 3 -20.20 7.05 -11.73
N PHE A 4 -21.47 7.47 -11.72
CA PHE A 4 -22.61 6.54 -11.73
C PHE A 4 -22.77 5.84 -13.10
N SER A 5 -22.37 6.48 -14.21
CA SER A 5 -22.42 5.86 -15.53
C SER A 5 -21.38 4.75 -15.74
N LEU A 6 -20.27 4.79 -14.99
CA LEU A 6 -19.22 3.76 -15.00
C LEU A 6 -19.66 2.49 -14.25
N PHE A 7 -20.46 2.63 -13.20
CA PHE A 7 -21.08 1.51 -12.48
C PHE A 7 -22.37 1.01 -13.16
N SER A 8 -23.11 1.88 -13.86
CA SER A 8 -24.36 1.47 -14.53
C SER A 8 -24.16 0.61 -15.78
N SER A 9 -22.94 0.54 -16.33
CA SER A 9 -22.61 -0.32 -17.48
C SER A 9 -22.16 -1.73 -17.07
N GLN A 10 -22.02 -2.00 -15.77
CA GLN A 10 -21.64 -3.31 -15.24
C GLN A 10 -22.87 -4.17 -14.92
N SER A 11 -22.68 -5.49 -14.90
CA SER A 11 -23.70 -6.45 -14.47
C SER A 11 -24.20 -6.12 -13.06
N GLN A 12 -25.49 -6.32 -12.76
CA GLN A 12 -26.03 -6.13 -11.41
C GLN A 12 -25.24 -6.94 -10.36
N ALA A 13 -24.76 -8.13 -10.73
CA ALA A 13 -23.93 -8.97 -9.86
C ALA A 13 -22.59 -8.32 -9.53
N GLU A 14 -21.94 -7.65 -10.49
CA GLU A 14 -20.66 -6.96 -10.27
C GLU A 14 -20.85 -5.75 -9.36
N THR A 15 -21.91 -4.97 -9.56
CA THR A 15 -22.21 -3.82 -8.69
C THR A 15 -22.44 -4.26 -7.24
N ILE A 16 -23.15 -5.38 -7.04
CA ILE A 16 -23.36 -5.96 -5.71
C ILE A 16 -22.04 -6.43 -5.10
N LEU A 17 -21.18 -7.11 -5.87
CA LEU A 17 -19.87 -7.58 -5.40
C LEU A 17 -18.97 -6.41 -5.00
N PHE A 18 -18.89 -5.35 -5.80
CA PHE A 18 -18.13 -4.14 -5.45
C PHE A 18 -18.70 -3.45 -4.22
N GLY A 19 -20.03 -3.39 -4.08
CA GLY A 19 -20.67 -2.85 -2.88
C GLY A 19 -20.34 -3.65 -1.63
N VAL A 20 -20.44 -4.98 -1.69
CA VAL A 20 -20.09 -5.88 -0.57
C VAL A 20 -18.61 -5.75 -0.23
N PHE A 21 -17.72 -5.76 -1.23
CA PHE A 21 -16.29 -5.61 -1.03
C PHE A 21 -15.93 -4.27 -0.38
N ALA A 22 -16.53 -3.16 -0.83
CA ALA A 22 -16.32 -1.84 -0.24
C ALA A 22 -16.78 -1.81 1.23
N VAL A 23 -17.93 -2.40 1.54
CA VAL A 23 -18.43 -2.50 2.93
C VAL A 23 -17.47 -3.31 3.80
N ILE A 24 -16.99 -4.46 3.31
CA ILE A 24 -16.02 -5.30 4.02
C ILE A 24 -14.74 -4.52 4.31
N ILE A 25 -14.19 -3.78 3.33
CA ILE A 25 -13.01 -2.94 3.52
C ILE A 25 -13.26 -1.88 4.59
N ILE A 26 -14.39 -1.17 4.52
CA ILE A 26 -14.71 -0.12 5.50
C ILE A 26 -14.82 -0.72 6.91
N VAL A 27 -15.46 -1.88 7.05
CA VAL A 27 -15.57 -2.57 8.34
C VAL A 27 -14.20 -2.98 8.86
N PHE A 28 -13.36 -3.63 8.04
CA PHE A 28 -12.01 -4.00 8.44
C PHE A 28 -11.17 -2.79 8.82
N LEU A 29 -11.26 -1.70 8.07
CA LEU A 29 -10.54 -0.47 8.35
C LEU A 29 -10.98 0.18 9.68
N LEU A 30 -12.29 0.19 9.95
CA LEU A 30 -12.83 0.67 11.22
C LEU A 30 -12.42 -0.22 12.40
N VAL A 31 -12.34 -1.53 12.21
CA VAL A 31 -11.89 -2.47 13.24
C VAL A 31 -10.39 -2.33 13.52
N ASP A 32 -9.57 -2.28 12.47
CA ASP A 32 -8.11 -2.19 12.57
C ASP A 32 -7.68 -0.85 13.19
N LEU A 33 -8.30 0.26 12.75
CA LEU A 33 -8.03 1.58 13.29
C LEU A 33 -8.72 1.85 14.64
N GLY A 34 -9.91 1.28 14.88
CA GLY A 34 -10.70 1.57 16.08
C GLY A 34 -10.38 0.68 17.29
N VAL A 35 -10.07 -0.60 17.07
CA VAL A 35 -10.00 -1.62 18.15
C VAL A 35 -8.56 -2.00 18.50
N PHE A 36 -7.64 -2.06 17.53
CA PHE A 36 -6.26 -2.52 17.75
C PHE A 36 -5.30 -1.43 18.24
N ASN A 37 -5.82 -0.22 18.46
CA ASN A 37 -5.03 0.99 18.75
C ASN A 37 -4.64 1.13 20.23
N LYS A 38 -4.04 0.10 20.86
CA LYS A 38 -3.82 0.11 22.31
C LYS A 38 -2.46 -0.19 22.89
N THR A 39 -1.46 -0.71 22.17
CA THR A 39 -0.14 -0.92 22.81
C THR A 39 1.03 -0.70 21.87
N ALA A 40 1.81 0.33 22.18
CA ALA A 40 3.15 0.53 21.67
C ALA A 40 4.06 -0.61 22.18
N HIS A 41 4.23 -1.65 21.37
CA HIS A 41 5.33 -2.59 21.61
C HIS A 41 6.56 -2.05 20.87
N LYS A 42 7.66 -1.84 21.59
CA LYS A 42 8.96 -1.58 20.96
C LYS A 42 9.36 -2.83 20.19
N ILE A 43 9.04 -2.89 18.90
CA ILE A 43 9.49 -3.98 18.05
C ILE A 43 10.97 -3.73 17.79
N THR A 44 11.83 -4.50 18.47
CA THR A 44 13.25 -4.54 18.18
C THR A 44 13.43 -4.92 16.70
N THR A 45 14.28 -4.19 15.96
CA THR A 45 14.54 -4.40 14.52
C THR A 45 14.83 -5.85 14.15
N ARG A 46 15.51 -6.59 15.02
CA ARG A 46 15.76 -8.04 14.85
C ARG A 46 14.48 -8.87 14.88
N SER A 47 13.56 -8.58 15.79
CA SER A 47 12.27 -9.28 15.90
C SER A 47 11.38 -9.01 14.68
N ALA A 48 11.36 -7.75 14.21
CA ALA A 48 10.62 -7.35 13.01
C ALA A 48 11.15 -8.09 11.75
N LEU A 49 12.47 -8.23 11.65
CA LEU A 49 13.10 -8.92 10.53
C LEU A 49 12.72 -10.41 10.51
N TYR A 50 12.84 -11.11 11.65
CA TYR A 50 12.47 -12.52 11.72
C TYR A 50 10.98 -12.75 11.42
N GLN A 51 10.12 -11.87 11.93
CA GLN A 51 8.69 -11.94 11.63
C GLN A 51 8.41 -11.72 10.13
N SER A 52 9.06 -10.75 9.50
CA SER A 52 8.93 -10.49 8.07
C SER A 52 9.38 -11.69 7.24
N ILE A 53 10.54 -12.26 7.55
CA ILE A 53 11.08 -13.45 6.86
C ILE A 53 10.12 -14.64 7.03
N PHE A 54 9.59 -14.84 8.24
CA PHE A 54 8.65 -15.92 8.53
C PHE A 54 7.39 -15.84 7.67
N TRP A 55 6.78 -14.65 7.56
CA TRP A 55 5.59 -14.45 6.72
C TRP A 55 5.88 -14.58 5.23
N VAL A 56 7.02 -14.04 4.75
CA VAL A 56 7.47 -14.21 3.36
C VAL A 56 7.69 -15.69 3.04
N PHE A 57 8.29 -16.44 3.96
CA PHE A 57 8.52 -17.88 3.80
C PHE A 57 7.21 -18.65 3.70
N ILE A 58 6.25 -18.39 4.59
CA ILE A 58 4.92 -19.01 4.56
C ILE A 58 4.19 -18.70 3.25
N SER A 59 4.19 -17.43 2.83
CA SER A 59 3.55 -17.03 1.57
C SER A 59 4.19 -17.74 0.37
N THR A 60 5.52 -17.85 0.36
CA THR A 60 6.26 -18.55 -0.70
C THR A 60 5.94 -20.05 -0.71
N LEU A 61 5.86 -20.67 0.46
CA LEU A 61 5.49 -22.08 0.59
C LEU A 61 4.06 -22.34 0.11
N PHE A 62 3.14 -21.42 0.39
CA PHE A 62 1.77 -21.50 -0.10
C PHE A 62 1.69 -21.30 -1.62
N GLY A 63 2.44 -20.36 -2.19
CA GLY A 63 2.54 -20.22 -3.65
C GLY A 63 3.15 -21.45 -4.33
N LEU A 64 4.12 -22.12 -3.70
CA LEU A 64 4.66 -23.40 -4.16
C LEU A 64 3.61 -24.52 -4.03
N PHE A 65 2.81 -24.52 -2.97
CA PHE A 65 1.70 -25.46 -2.82
C PHE A 65 0.67 -25.30 -3.94
N ILE A 66 0.30 -24.07 -4.31
CA ILE A 66 -0.57 -23.78 -5.47
C ILE A 66 0.04 -24.35 -6.75
N TYR A 67 1.34 -24.16 -6.95
CA TYR A 67 2.06 -24.69 -8.11
C TYR A 67 2.02 -26.22 -8.20
N LEU A 68 2.08 -26.92 -7.06
CA LEU A 68 2.14 -28.39 -7.00
C LEU A 68 0.76 -29.06 -6.96
N TYR A 69 -0.27 -28.39 -6.45
CA TYR A 69 -1.57 -29.00 -6.15
C TYR A 69 -2.69 -28.64 -7.14
N ASP A 70 -2.44 -27.68 -8.05
CA ASP A 70 -3.38 -27.40 -9.13
C ASP A 70 -3.29 -28.46 -10.25
N ASP A 71 -3.99 -29.58 -10.03
CA ASP A 71 -4.16 -30.72 -10.95
C ASP A 71 -5.23 -30.44 -12.03
N SER A 72 -5.51 -29.16 -12.33
CA SER A 72 -6.49 -28.75 -13.34
C SER A 72 -5.96 -28.90 -14.78
N GLY A 73 -5.13 -29.89 -15.10
CA GLY A 73 -4.69 -30.28 -16.46
C GLY A 73 -4.08 -29.21 -17.40
N LYS A 74 -4.05 -27.93 -17.02
CA LYS A 74 -3.70 -26.77 -17.87
C LYS A 74 -2.91 -25.67 -17.16
N GLY A 75 -2.41 -25.91 -15.95
CA GLY A 75 -1.20 -25.23 -15.47
C GLY A 75 -1.32 -24.52 -14.13
N GLY A 76 -0.92 -25.22 -13.06
CA GLY A 76 -0.59 -24.62 -11.77
C GLY A 76 0.48 -23.53 -11.83
N LEU A 77 1.23 -23.43 -12.94
CA LEU A 77 2.11 -22.30 -13.22
C LEU A 77 1.35 -20.97 -13.34
N ASN A 78 0.19 -20.94 -14.01
CA ASN A 78 -0.57 -19.69 -14.21
C ASN A 78 -1.17 -19.21 -12.88
N ALA A 79 -1.77 -20.13 -12.12
CA ALA A 79 -2.32 -19.82 -10.80
C ALA A 79 -1.22 -19.38 -9.81
N ALA A 80 -0.05 -20.02 -9.84
CA ALA A 80 1.09 -19.59 -9.02
C ALA A 80 1.61 -18.21 -9.43
N ILE A 81 1.72 -17.92 -10.73
CA ILE A 81 2.13 -16.60 -11.23
C ILE A 81 1.13 -15.52 -10.79
N GLU A 82 -0.17 -15.79 -10.88
CA GLU A 82 -1.21 -14.86 -10.44
C GLU A 82 -1.13 -14.61 -8.93
N TYR A 83 -0.98 -15.66 -8.13
CA TYR A 83 -0.78 -15.55 -6.69
C TYR A 83 0.46 -14.74 -6.33
N PHE A 84 1.62 -15.06 -6.91
CA PHE A 84 2.87 -14.35 -6.62
C PHE A 84 2.83 -12.90 -7.10
N SER A 85 2.16 -12.62 -8.22
CA SER A 85 1.97 -11.26 -8.74
C SER A 85 1.09 -10.44 -7.81
N ALA A 86 -0.01 -11.00 -7.34
CA ALA A 86 -0.89 -10.36 -6.35
C ALA A 86 -0.15 -10.13 -5.02
N TYR A 87 0.51 -11.16 -4.49
CA TYR A 87 1.28 -11.07 -3.25
C TYR A 87 2.37 -10.00 -3.30
N LEU A 88 3.18 -9.98 -4.37
CA LEU A 88 4.26 -9.00 -4.51
C LEU A 88 3.72 -7.58 -4.66
N THR A 89 2.61 -7.42 -5.41
CA THR A 89 1.95 -6.11 -5.59
C THR A 89 1.41 -5.59 -4.27
N GLU A 90 0.72 -6.42 -3.48
CA GLU A 90 0.20 -6.05 -2.17
C GLU A 90 1.32 -5.75 -1.16
N TYR A 91 2.38 -6.55 -1.18
CA TYR A 91 3.55 -6.35 -0.34
C TYR A 91 4.26 -5.02 -0.65
N ALA A 92 4.49 -4.73 -1.94
CA ALA A 92 5.09 -3.47 -2.38
C ALA A 92 4.24 -2.25 -1.97
N LEU A 93 2.91 -2.32 -2.15
CA LEU A 93 1.98 -1.27 -1.72
C LEU A 93 1.99 -1.04 -0.20
N SER A 94 2.25 -2.08 0.59
CA SER A 94 2.33 -1.98 2.05
C SER A 94 3.66 -1.35 2.51
N VAL A 95 4.76 -1.73 1.87
CA VAL A 95 6.11 -1.21 2.17
C VAL A 95 6.23 0.27 1.78
N ASP A 96 5.68 0.68 0.62
CA ASP A 96 5.68 2.07 0.16
C ASP A 96 4.99 3.00 1.18
N ASN A 97 3.81 2.59 1.65
CA ASN A 97 3.05 3.32 2.66
C ASN A 97 3.81 3.52 3.98
N ILE A 98 4.48 2.47 4.50
CA ILE A 98 5.26 2.57 5.74
C ILE A 98 6.52 3.42 5.53
N PHE A 99 7.19 3.27 4.39
CA PHE A 99 8.40 4.00 4.06
C PHE A 99 8.16 5.52 4.05
N VAL A 100 7.11 5.98 3.36
CA VAL A 100 6.75 7.40 3.30
C VAL A 100 6.49 7.96 4.71
N ILE A 101 5.76 7.22 5.56
CA ILE A 101 5.46 7.70 6.91
C ILE A 101 6.72 7.77 7.78
N LEU A 102 7.62 6.79 7.68
CA LEU A 102 8.90 6.82 8.39
C LEU A 102 9.79 7.98 7.96
N LEU A 103 9.84 8.29 6.66
CA LEU A 103 10.58 9.45 6.15
C LEU A 103 10.03 10.76 6.71
N ILE A 104 8.70 10.93 6.74
CA ILE A 104 8.06 12.11 7.32
C ILE A 104 8.37 12.25 8.82
N LEU A 105 8.26 11.16 9.59
CA LEU A 105 8.57 11.16 11.02
C LEU A 105 10.05 11.51 11.29
N LYS A 106 10.97 10.98 10.46
CA LYS A 106 12.40 11.27 10.53
C LYS A 106 12.68 12.73 10.18
N TYR A 107 12.05 13.26 9.14
CA TYR A 107 12.17 14.66 8.71
C TYR A 107 11.79 15.64 9.83
N PHE A 108 10.71 15.37 10.55
CA PHE A 108 10.26 16.20 11.66
C PHE A 108 10.92 15.90 13.01
N ALA A 109 11.91 14.99 13.05
CA ALA A 109 12.63 14.58 14.27
C ALA A 109 11.69 14.26 15.46
N VAL A 110 10.58 13.59 15.17
CA VAL A 110 9.54 13.28 16.17
C VAL A 110 10.12 12.33 17.23
N LYS A 111 9.80 12.55 18.51
CA LYS A 111 10.20 11.63 19.59
C LYS A 111 9.39 10.33 19.50
N GLU A 112 10.02 9.18 19.77
CA GLU A 112 9.42 7.84 19.68
C GLU A 112 8.08 7.69 20.43
N GLU A 113 7.91 8.42 21.53
CA GLU A 113 6.68 8.42 22.35
C GLU A 113 5.44 8.85 21.56
N TYR A 114 5.59 9.71 20.55
CA TYR A 114 4.47 10.22 19.75
C TYR A 114 4.25 9.45 18.44
N TYR A 115 5.11 8.47 18.12
CA TYR A 115 5.04 7.74 16.84
C TYR A 115 3.69 7.08 16.65
N HIS A 116 3.15 6.43 17.68
CA HIS A 116 1.89 5.71 17.56
C HIS A 116 0.73 6.63 17.14
N ASN A 117 0.61 7.80 17.78
CA ASN A 117 -0.46 8.74 17.50
C ASN A 117 -0.31 9.39 16.11
N ILE A 118 0.92 9.77 15.74
CA ILE A 118 1.17 10.41 14.44
C ILE A 118 1.05 9.40 13.30
N LEU A 119 1.54 8.17 13.50
CA LEU A 119 1.40 7.07 12.55
C LEU A 119 -0.08 6.73 12.33
N PHE A 120 -0.90 6.73 13.38
CA PHE A 120 -2.34 6.51 13.28
C PHE A 120 -3.03 7.54 12.37
N TRP A 121 -2.83 8.84 12.67
CA TRP A 121 -3.39 9.92 11.84
C TRP A 121 -2.79 9.93 10.43
N GLY A 122 -1.52 9.56 10.29
CA GLY A 122 -0.82 9.42 9.01
C GLY A 122 -1.39 8.31 8.13
N ILE A 123 -1.63 7.12 8.68
CA ILE A 123 -2.24 5.99 7.95
C ILE A 123 -3.68 6.34 7.54
N LEU A 124 -4.47 6.92 8.45
CA LEU A 124 -5.85 7.33 8.15
C LEU A 124 -5.88 8.36 7.00
N GLY A 125 -5.01 9.36 7.07
CA GLY A 125 -4.83 10.35 6.01
C GLY A 125 -4.36 9.73 4.69
N ALA A 126 -3.37 8.84 4.75
CA ALA A 126 -2.82 8.17 3.57
C ALA A 126 -3.86 7.30 2.86
N VAL A 127 -4.67 6.53 3.60
CA VAL A 127 -5.77 5.75 3.01
C VAL A 127 -6.81 6.66 2.36
N PHE A 128 -7.16 7.76 3.02
CA PHE A 128 -8.12 8.73 2.47
C PHE A 128 -7.61 9.37 1.17
N PHE A 129 -6.38 9.89 1.17
CA PHE A 129 -5.77 10.45 -0.04
C PHE A 129 -5.59 9.40 -1.13
N ARG A 130 -5.22 8.16 -0.77
CA ARG A 130 -5.12 7.05 -1.70
C ARG A 130 -6.45 6.76 -2.38
N GLY A 131 -7.56 6.75 -1.63
CA GLY A 131 -8.90 6.64 -2.20
C GLY A 131 -9.15 7.75 -3.23
N ILE A 132 -8.91 9.01 -2.87
CA ILE A 132 -9.06 10.16 -3.78
C ILE A 132 -8.20 9.99 -5.04
N PHE A 133 -6.91 9.69 -4.88
CA PHE A 133 -5.97 9.54 -5.99
C PHE A 133 -6.35 8.39 -6.92
N ILE A 134 -6.88 7.28 -6.40
CA ILE A 134 -7.38 6.18 -7.25
C ILE A 134 -8.55 6.64 -8.11
N PHE A 135 -9.56 7.29 -7.53
CA PHE A 135 -10.72 7.76 -8.28
C PHE A 135 -10.37 8.85 -9.29
N VAL A 136 -9.60 9.87 -8.85
CA VAL A 136 -9.17 10.98 -9.71
C VAL A 136 -8.22 10.48 -10.79
N GLY A 137 -7.28 9.61 -10.44
CA GLY A 137 -6.35 8.98 -11.37
C GLY A 137 -7.08 8.16 -12.43
N ALA A 138 -8.05 7.33 -12.05
CA ALA A 138 -8.86 6.57 -13.00
C ALA A 138 -9.60 7.47 -14.00
N LEU A 139 -10.19 8.58 -13.52
CA LEU A 139 -10.86 9.56 -14.39
C LEU A 139 -9.89 10.29 -15.32
N LEU A 140 -8.69 10.63 -14.82
CA LEU A 140 -7.64 11.30 -15.61
C LEU A 140 -7.10 10.37 -16.69
N ILE A 141 -6.80 9.11 -16.37
CA ILE A 141 -6.30 8.12 -17.31
C ILE A 141 -7.32 7.86 -18.42
N ALA A 142 -8.61 7.76 -18.07
CA ALA A 142 -9.70 7.56 -19.04
C ALA A 142 -9.77 8.68 -20.10
N LYS A 143 -9.40 9.92 -19.73
CA LYS A 143 -9.37 11.06 -20.66
C LYS A 143 -8.02 11.27 -21.34
N PHE A 144 -6.93 10.98 -20.64
CA PHE A 144 -5.57 11.32 -21.06
C PHE A 144 -4.62 10.16 -20.83
N HIS A 145 -4.61 9.20 -21.76
CA HIS A 145 -3.74 8.00 -21.67
C HIS A 145 -2.25 8.34 -21.58
N TRP A 146 -1.81 9.48 -22.12
CA TRP A 146 -0.40 9.92 -22.05
C TRP A 146 0.07 10.21 -20.62
N ILE A 147 -0.87 10.47 -19.69
CA ILE A 147 -0.56 10.78 -18.29
C ILE A 147 0.12 9.61 -17.58
N LEU A 148 -0.11 8.38 -18.03
CA LEU A 148 0.54 7.18 -17.50
C LEU A 148 2.05 7.23 -17.71
N TYR A 149 2.51 7.68 -18.89
CA TYR A 149 3.94 7.81 -19.16
C TYR A 149 4.56 8.91 -18.29
N GLY A 150 3.87 10.03 -18.10
CA GLY A 150 4.31 11.12 -17.22
C GLY A 150 4.44 10.68 -15.76
N PHE A 151 3.42 9.98 -15.24
CA PHE A 151 3.47 9.39 -13.90
C PHE A 151 4.58 8.35 -13.78
N GLY A 152 4.76 7.49 -14.79
CA GLY A 152 5.83 6.48 -14.79
C GLY A 152 7.23 7.10 -14.70
N VAL A 153 7.50 8.14 -15.49
CA VAL A 153 8.78 8.88 -15.43
C VAL A 153 8.97 9.55 -14.07
N LEU A 154 7.92 10.20 -13.54
CA LEU A 154 7.95 10.83 -12.22
C LEU A 154 8.28 9.80 -11.12
N LEU A 155 7.63 8.63 -11.14
CA LEU A 155 7.86 7.57 -10.15
C LEU A 155 9.29 7.03 -10.22
N ILE A 156 9.83 6.80 -11.43
CA ILE A 156 11.23 6.37 -11.59
C ILE A 156 12.18 7.44 -11.05
N TYR A 157 11.94 8.72 -11.37
CA TYR A 157 12.75 9.83 -10.87
C TYR A 157 12.71 9.94 -9.34
N SER A 158 11.52 9.90 -8.74
CA SER A 158 11.35 9.95 -7.28
C SER A 158 11.99 8.75 -6.58
N GLY A 159 11.86 7.54 -7.16
CA GLY A 159 12.50 6.35 -6.62
C GLY A 159 14.03 6.44 -6.64
N ILE A 160 14.61 6.90 -7.76
CA ILE A 160 16.07 7.10 -7.88
C ILE A 160 16.55 8.19 -6.90
N LYS A 161 15.84 9.31 -6.82
CA LYS A 161 16.18 10.40 -5.90
C LYS A 161 16.14 9.92 -4.44
N GLY A 162 15.08 9.21 -4.05
CA GLY A 162 14.94 8.67 -2.69
C GLY A 162 16.01 7.64 -2.31
N TYR A 163 16.55 6.89 -3.27
CA TYR A 163 17.67 5.98 -3.03
C TYR A 163 19.02 6.71 -2.89
N LEU A 164 19.21 7.80 -3.63
CA LEU A 164 20.45 8.59 -3.61
C LEU A 164 20.52 9.59 -2.45
N GLU A 165 19.39 9.93 -1.82
CA GLU A 165 19.32 10.85 -0.70
C GLU A 165 19.76 10.12 0.59
N ASP A 166 21.08 10.13 0.79
CA ASP A 166 21.73 9.39 1.87
C ASP A 166 21.30 9.91 3.26
N SER A 167 21.17 8.97 4.18
CA SER A 167 20.49 9.10 5.47
C SER A 167 21.22 9.94 6.53
N ASP A 168 22.11 10.86 6.13
CA ASP A 168 23.06 11.52 7.04
C ASP A 168 23.17 13.05 6.90
N SER A 169 22.23 13.70 6.21
CA SER A 169 22.06 15.15 6.38
C SER A 169 21.02 15.43 7.47
N LYS A 170 21.48 15.93 8.62
CA LYS A 170 20.63 16.69 9.54
C LYS A 170 20.03 17.84 8.72
N ILE A 171 18.76 17.70 8.36
CA ILE A 171 18.01 18.80 7.76
C ILE A 171 17.69 19.75 8.92
N ASP A 172 18.53 20.78 9.08
CA ASP A 172 18.32 21.84 10.07
C ASP A 172 17.05 22.64 9.72
N PRO A 173 15.97 22.53 10.51
CA PRO A 173 14.70 23.23 10.22
C PRO A 173 14.81 24.75 10.38
N GLU A 174 15.92 25.27 10.92
CA GLU A 174 16.19 26.71 11.06
C GLU A 174 16.74 27.36 9.78
N LYS A 175 17.06 26.60 8.72
CA LYS A 175 17.57 27.14 7.46
C LYS A 175 16.54 27.27 6.35
N ASN A 176 15.25 27.08 6.65
CA ASN A 176 14.22 27.41 5.69
C ASN A 176 14.01 28.93 5.69
N LEU A 177 14.50 29.60 4.64
CA LEU A 177 14.17 31.01 4.41
C LEU A 177 12.67 31.10 4.12
N VAL A 178 11.97 31.82 4.99
CA VAL A 178 10.59 32.30 4.78
C VAL A 178 10.39 32.88 3.39
#